data_AF-A0A257W1R3-F1
#
_entry.id   AF-A0A257W1R3-F1
#
_cell.length_a   1.000
_cell.length_b   1.000
_cell.length_c   1.000
_cell.angle_alpha   90.00
_cell.angle_beta   90.00
_cell.angle_gamma   90.00
#
_symmetry.space_group_name_H-M   'P 1'
#
loop_
_entity.id
_entity.type
_entity.pdbx_description
1 polymer ?
#
loop_
_entity_poly.entity_id
_entity_poly.type
_entity_poly.pdbx_seq_one_letter_code
_entity_poly.pdbx_strand_id
1 'polypeptide(L)'
;MNEERSWWFGHLGYDLKNETETGLHSNLPDEIGFDDLLFFRPRHIIRLHELQVEIMTIDDPASVWKDITESDEETPTRSGRIPPIQSRLTREEYIRQIDQLRAHILRGDCYEINFCQEFYAREVPLQPLAVYRSLSELSPNPFSAYYRNEAKYLICASPERYL
;
A
#
# COMPACT_ATOMS: atom_id res chain seq x y z
N MET A 1 -27.31 25.84 -0.35
CA MET A 1 -25.99 25.86 0.30
C MET A 1 -25.81 24.51 0.99
N ASN A 2 -25.30 23.53 0.27
CA ASN A 2 -24.83 22.28 0.85
C ASN A 2 -23.68 21.84 -0.07
N GLU A 3 -22.46 22.23 0.30
CA GLU A 3 -21.26 21.68 -0.30
C GLU A 3 -21.25 20.19 0.06
N GLU A 4 -21.78 19.35 -0.83
CA GLU A 4 -21.56 17.91 -0.77
C GLU A 4 -20.05 17.70 -0.74
N ARG A 5 -19.54 17.32 0.43
CA ARG A 5 -18.13 16.96 0.60
C ARG A 5 -17.84 15.81 -0.35
N SER A 6 -17.27 16.15 -1.49
CA SER A 6 -16.87 15.16 -2.47
C SER A 6 -15.66 14.41 -1.93
N TRP A 7 -15.85 13.14 -1.65
CA TRP A 7 -14.80 12.27 -1.14
C TRP A 7 -13.73 12.04 -2.20
N TRP A 8 -12.48 12.01 -1.76
CA TRP A 8 -11.33 11.64 -2.55
C TRP A 8 -10.57 10.54 -1.84
N PHE A 9 -10.25 9.49 -2.56
CA PHE A 9 -9.43 8.38 -2.10
C PHE A 9 -8.25 8.21 -3.05
N GLY A 10 -7.15 7.67 -2.55
CA GLY A 10 -5.92 7.61 -3.33
C GLY A 10 -4.71 7.40 -2.47
N HIS A 11 -3.55 7.70 -3.04
CA HIS A 11 -2.26 7.54 -2.40
C HIS A 11 -1.26 8.61 -2.83
N LEU A 12 -0.24 8.76 -1.98
CA LEU A 12 0.95 9.55 -2.21
C LEU A 12 2.14 8.59 -2.10
N GLY A 13 2.82 8.34 -3.22
CA GLY A 13 4.04 7.54 -3.28
C GLY A 13 5.23 8.29 -2.69
N TYR A 14 6.23 7.55 -2.22
CA TYR A 14 7.43 8.14 -1.64
C TYR A 14 8.23 8.98 -2.66
N ASP A 15 8.24 8.55 -3.92
CA ASP A 15 8.99 9.19 -4.99
C ASP A 15 8.36 10.49 -5.50
N LEU A 16 7.15 10.84 -5.02
CA LEU A 16 6.58 12.19 -5.17
C LEU A 16 7.53 13.28 -4.66
N LYS A 17 8.43 12.95 -3.72
CA LYS A 17 9.51 13.85 -3.26
C LYS A 17 10.36 14.40 -4.41
N ASN A 18 10.48 13.68 -5.52
CA ASN A 18 11.28 14.06 -6.68
C ASN A 18 10.70 15.30 -7.39
N GLU A 19 9.40 15.55 -7.22
CA GLU A 19 8.72 16.75 -7.75
C GLU A 19 8.61 17.87 -6.72
N THR A 20 8.57 17.53 -5.42
CA THR A 20 8.38 18.53 -4.36
C THR A 20 9.68 19.13 -3.84
N GLU A 21 10.79 18.40 -3.91
CA GLU A 21 12.10 18.81 -3.38
C GLU A 21 13.14 19.01 -4.49
N THR A 22 13.79 20.17 -4.50
CA THR A 22 14.78 20.49 -5.54
C THR A 22 16.07 19.69 -5.34
N GLY A 23 16.48 18.95 -6.38
CA GLY A 23 17.75 18.21 -6.40
C GLY A 23 17.69 16.81 -5.82
N LEU A 24 16.51 16.35 -5.37
CA LEU A 24 16.29 14.95 -5.00
C LEU A 24 15.72 14.16 -6.17
N HIS A 25 16.33 13.02 -6.46
CA HIS A 25 15.84 12.07 -7.46
C HIS A 25 16.08 10.64 -6.96
N SER A 26 15.14 9.75 -7.23
CA SER A 26 15.30 8.32 -7.01
C SER A 26 15.93 7.67 -8.24
N ASN A 27 17.02 6.94 -8.02
CA ASN A 27 17.74 6.21 -9.08
C ASN A 27 17.57 4.68 -8.94
N LEU A 28 16.69 4.24 -8.05
CA LEU A 28 16.44 2.83 -7.82
C LEU A 28 15.46 2.30 -8.88
N PRO A 29 15.58 1.03 -9.29
CA PRO A 29 14.61 0.43 -10.20
C PRO A 29 13.22 0.37 -9.57
N ASP A 30 12.22 0.89 -10.28
CA ASP A 30 10.81 0.63 -9.99
C ASP A 30 10.30 -0.46 -10.95
N GLU A 31 10.24 -1.70 -10.45
CA GLU A 31 9.76 -2.85 -11.23
C GLU A 31 8.23 -2.97 -11.24
N ILE A 32 7.54 -2.30 -10.31
CA ILE A 32 6.08 -2.34 -10.18
C ILE A 32 5.44 -1.25 -11.05
N GLY A 33 6.13 -0.12 -11.21
CA GLY A 33 5.65 1.05 -11.95
C GLY A 33 4.43 1.66 -11.26
N PHE A 34 4.35 1.61 -9.93
CA PHE A 34 3.18 2.11 -9.21
C PHE A 34 3.14 3.65 -9.30
N ASP A 35 1.97 4.24 -9.54
CA ASP A 35 1.91 5.69 -9.75
C ASP A 35 2.35 6.45 -8.50
N ASP A 36 3.13 7.52 -8.63
CA ASP A 36 3.57 8.33 -7.47
C ASP A 36 2.44 9.13 -6.83
N LEU A 37 1.38 9.42 -7.60
CA LEU A 37 0.24 10.19 -7.15
C LEU A 37 -0.99 9.71 -7.90
N LEU A 38 -2.00 9.22 -7.18
CA LEU A 38 -3.30 8.92 -7.77
C LEU A 38 -4.41 9.24 -6.78
N PHE A 39 -5.40 10.00 -7.22
CA PHE A 39 -6.62 10.27 -6.49
C PHE A 39 -7.83 10.08 -7.38
N PHE A 40 -8.88 9.49 -6.83
CA PHE A 40 -10.13 9.25 -7.52
C PHE A 40 -11.32 9.59 -6.63
N ARG A 41 -12.44 9.92 -7.28
CA ARG A 41 -13.74 10.03 -6.63
C ARG A 41 -14.41 8.67 -6.66
N PRO A 42 -14.74 8.07 -5.51
CA PRO A 42 -15.39 6.77 -5.49
C PRO A 42 -16.81 6.89 -6.03
N ARG A 43 -17.21 5.92 -6.85
CA ARG A 43 -18.61 5.75 -7.27
C ARG A 43 -19.48 5.27 -6.11
N HIS A 44 -18.93 4.38 -5.29
CA HIS A 44 -19.55 3.78 -4.13
C HIS A 44 -18.63 3.89 -2.92
N ILE A 45 -19.18 4.27 -1.77
CA ILE A 45 -18.50 4.25 -0.48
C ILE A 45 -19.37 3.38 0.45
N ILE A 46 -18.77 2.32 0.97
CA ILE A 46 -19.41 1.41 1.91
C ILE A 46 -18.70 1.59 3.25
N ARG A 47 -19.43 2.06 4.26
CA ARG A 47 -18.92 2.23 5.62
C ARG A 47 -19.50 1.16 6.51
N LEU A 48 -18.60 0.38 7.10
CA LEU A 48 -18.94 -0.67 8.04
C LEU A 48 -18.86 -0.09 9.45
N HIS A 49 -19.96 -0.21 10.19
CA HIS A 49 -20.01 -0.01 11.63
C HIS A 49 -20.29 -1.35 12.31
N GLU A 50 -20.18 -1.42 13.64
CA GLU A 50 -20.37 -2.66 14.39
C GLU A 50 -21.71 -3.37 14.11
N LEU A 51 -22.79 -2.60 13.90
CA LEU A 51 -24.15 -3.13 13.75
C LEU A 51 -24.88 -2.63 12.50
N GLN A 52 -24.23 -1.81 11.66
CA GLN A 52 -24.88 -1.20 10.50
C GLN A 52 -23.89 -1.02 9.34
N VAL A 53 -24.42 -1.07 8.13
CA VAL A 53 -23.69 -0.77 6.89
C VAL A 53 -24.32 0.47 6.27
N GLU A 54 -23.51 1.49 6.01
CA GLU A 54 -23.91 2.71 5.31
C GLU A 54 -23.36 2.65 3.87
N ILE A 55 -24.24 2.78 2.88
CA ILE A 55 -23.88 2.79 1.45
C ILE A 55 -24.16 4.19 0.91
N MET A 56 -23.11 4.93 0.57
CA MET A 56 -23.19 6.18 -0.16
C MET A 56 -22.79 5.93 -1.62
N THR A 57 -23.68 6.19 -2.55
CA THR A 57 -23.51 5.81 -3.95
C THR A 57 -24.23 6.80 -4.86
N ILE A 58 -23.75 6.94 -6.09
CA ILE A 58 -24.48 7.65 -7.15
C ILE A 58 -25.60 6.81 -7.78
N ASP A 59 -25.56 5.49 -7.56
CA ASP A 59 -26.59 4.53 -7.96
C ASP A 59 -27.63 4.29 -6.84
N ASP A 60 -28.52 3.33 -7.03
CA ASP A 60 -29.45 2.88 -5.99
C ASP A 60 -28.73 2.04 -4.89
N PRO A 61 -28.77 2.43 -3.61
CA PRO A 61 -28.15 1.67 -2.52
C PRO A 61 -28.68 0.22 -2.40
N ALA A 62 -29.96 -0.03 -2.69
CA ALA A 62 -30.53 -1.37 -2.59
C ALA A 62 -29.97 -2.30 -3.67
N SER A 63 -29.78 -1.80 -4.89
CA SER A 63 -29.08 -2.53 -5.96
C SER A 63 -27.64 -2.87 -5.57
N VAL A 64 -26.87 -1.90 -5.06
CA VAL A 64 -25.47 -2.14 -4.65
C VAL A 64 -25.40 -3.18 -3.53
N TRP A 65 -26.31 -3.09 -2.54
CA TRP A 65 -26.39 -4.08 -1.47
C TRP A 65 -26.70 -5.47 -2.01
N LYS A 66 -27.67 -5.58 -2.93
CA LYS A 66 -28.03 -6.84 -3.58
C LYS A 66 -26.81 -7.45 -4.27
N ASP A 67 -26.09 -6.67 -5.07
CA ASP A 67 -24.89 -7.12 -5.79
C ASP A 67 -23.83 -7.66 -4.81
N ILE A 68 -23.60 -6.98 -3.68
CA ILE A 68 -22.65 -7.43 -2.65
C ILE A 68 -23.10 -8.77 -2.04
N THR A 69 -24.38 -8.90 -1.71
CA THR A 69 -24.89 -10.10 -1.03
C THR A 69 -25.05 -11.30 -1.94
N GLU A 70 -25.26 -11.08 -3.24
CA GLU A 70 -25.36 -12.13 -4.27
C GLU A 70 -23.99 -12.45 -4.89
N SER A 71 -22.96 -11.66 -4.59
CA SER A 71 -21.59 -11.96 -5.02
C SER A 71 -21.08 -13.20 -4.31
N ASP A 72 -20.56 -14.14 -5.09
CA ASP A 72 -19.81 -15.26 -4.54
C ASP A 72 -18.52 -14.73 -3.90
N GLU A 73 -18.22 -15.21 -2.69
CA GLU A 73 -16.87 -15.02 -2.17
C GLU A 73 -15.88 -15.70 -3.10
N GLU A 74 -14.91 -14.94 -3.62
CA GLU A 74 -13.76 -15.51 -4.30
C GLU A 74 -13.09 -16.51 -3.36
N THR A 75 -13.29 -17.80 -3.63
CA THR A 75 -12.61 -18.85 -2.88
C THR A 75 -11.13 -18.77 -3.23
N PRO A 76 -10.23 -18.56 -2.25
CA PRO A 76 -8.81 -18.50 -2.51
C PRO A 76 -8.38 -19.80 -3.20
N THR A 77 -8.02 -19.72 -4.48
CA THR A 77 -7.32 -20.82 -5.13
C THR A 77 -5.94 -20.94 -4.49
N ARG A 78 -5.48 -22.17 -4.27
CA ARG A 78 -4.13 -22.38 -3.71
C ARG A 78 -3.12 -21.69 -4.60
N SER A 79 -2.46 -20.66 -4.06
CA SER A 79 -1.29 -20.05 -4.67
C SER A 79 -0.28 -21.13 -4.99
N GLY A 80 0.32 -21.05 -6.19
CA GLY A 80 1.38 -21.97 -6.59
C GLY A 80 2.62 -21.85 -5.69
N ARG A 81 3.68 -22.60 -6.01
CA ARG A 81 4.93 -22.51 -5.24
C ARG A 81 5.45 -21.07 -5.27
N ILE A 82 5.52 -20.44 -4.10
CA ILE A 82 6.09 -19.09 -3.94
C ILE A 82 7.62 -19.22 -4.08
N PRO A 83 8.26 -18.50 -5.01
CA PRO A 83 9.72 -18.47 -5.12
C PRO A 83 10.35 -17.85 -3.86
N PRO A 84 11.63 -18.16 -3.57
CA PRO A 84 12.30 -17.57 -2.41
C PRO A 84 12.36 -16.05 -2.54
N ILE A 85 12.04 -15.36 -1.45
CA ILE A 85 12.18 -13.91 -1.35
C ILE A 85 13.67 -13.56 -1.39
N GLN A 86 14.02 -12.59 -2.22
CA GLN A 86 15.37 -12.09 -2.43
C GLN A 86 15.53 -10.74 -1.71
N SER A 87 16.68 -10.53 -1.08
CA SER A 87 17.08 -9.20 -0.62
C SER A 87 17.79 -8.45 -1.75
N ARG A 88 17.50 -7.15 -1.90
CA ARG A 88 18.22 -6.30 -2.85
C ARG A 88 19.68 -6.03 -2.40
N LEU A 89 19.94 -6.08 -1.10
CA LEU A 89 21.27 -5.90 -0.52
C LEU A 89 21.78 -7.21 0.10
N THR A 90 23.05 -7.53 -0.14
CA THR A 90 23.76 -8.52 0.67
C THR A 90 24.00 -7.99 2.09
N ARG A 91 24.32 -8.89 3.01
CA ARG A 91 24.62 -8.53 4.40
C ARG A 91 25.82 -7.59 4.49
N GLU A 92 26.87 -7.87 3.72
CA GLU A 92 28.10 -7.07 3.70
C GLU A 92 27.85 -5.67 3.13
N GLU A 93 27.00 -5.56 2.10
CA GLU A 93 26.57 -4.27 1.55
C GLU A 93 25.73 -3.47 2.53
N TYR A 94 24.77 -4.11 3.19
CA TYR A 94 23.95 -3.49 4.23
C TYR A 94 24.82 -2.90 5.35
N ILE A 95 25.74 -3.70 5.91
CA ILE A 95 26.64 -3.24 6.99
C ILE A 95 27.49 -2.06 6.51
N ARG A 96 28.05 -2.15 5.29
CA ARG A 96 28.86 -1.07 4.73
C ARG A 96 28.07 0.23 4.56
N GLN A 97 26.81 0.16 4.11
CA GLN A 97 25.96 1.35 4.02
C GLN A 97 25.66 1.94 5.40
N ILE A 98 25.36 1.10 6.40
CA ILE A 98 25.16 1.56 7.78
C ILE A 98 26.40 2.30 8.31
N ASP A 99 27.61 1.78 8.08
CA ASP A 99 28.84 2.44 8.56
C ASP A 99 29.06 3.80 7.87
N GLN A 100 28.71 3.92 6.58
CA GLN A 100 28.73 5.20 5.88
C GLN A 100 27.74 6.20 6.48
N LEU A 101 26.48 5.79 6.70
CA LEU A 101 25.45 6.62 7.31
C LEU A 101 25.84 7.08 8.73
N ARG A 102 26.45 6.18 9.52
CA ARG A 102 26.98 6.54 10.84
C ARG A 102 28.09 7.59 10.76
N ALA A 103 28.95 7.51 9.75
CA ALA A 103 29.98 8.54 9.53
C ALA A 103 29.37 9.91 9.17
N HIS A 104 28.27 9.95 8.40
CA HIS A 104 27.52 11.19 8.15
C HIS A 104 26.96 11.79 9.45
N ILE A 105 26.37 10.97 10.32
CA ILE A 105 25.85 11.41 11.63
C ILE A 105 26.99 11.95 12.51
N LEU A 106 28.13 11.25 12.59
CA LEU A 106 29.27 11.67 13.41
C LEU A 106 29.94 12.96 12.93
N ARG A 107 29.88 13.26 11.63
CA ARG A 107 30.36 14.54 11.08
C ARG A 107 29.38 15.69 11.27
N GLY A 108 28.15 15.40 11.70
CA GLY A 108 27.10 16.40 11.89
C GLY A 108 26.29 16.72 10.63
N ASP A 109 26.34 15.87 9.59
CA ASP A 109 25.57 16.09 8.36
C ASP A 109 24.05 15.93 8.62
N CYS A 110 23.68 15.07 9.57
CA CYS A 110 22.30 14.82 10.02
C CYS A 110 22.31 14.20 11.44
N TYR A 111 21.15 14.15 12.10
CA TYR A 111 21.00 13.54 13.43
C TYR A 111 20.37 12.15 13.38
N GLU A 112 19.51 11.88 12.39
CA GLU A 112 18.78 10.63 12.22
C GLU A 112 18.54 10.38 10.73
N ILE A 113 18.61 9.11 10.33
CA ILE A 113 18.26 8.65 8.99
C ILE A 113 17.48 7.34 9.14
N ASN A 114 16.32 7.25 8.49
CA ASN A 114 15.62 5.99 8.31
C ASN A 114 16.20 5.24 7.09
N PHE A 115 16.75 4.06 7.31
CA PHE A 115 17.34 3.23 6.26
C PHE A 115 16.53 1.95 6.07
N CYS A 116 16.03 1.75 4.85
CA CYS A 116 15.25 0.57 4.46
C CYS A 116 16.02 -0.29 3.46
N GLN A 117 15.68 -1.58 3.42
CA GLN A 117 16.09 -2.48 2.34
C GLN A 117 14.86 -3.13 1.72
N GLU A 118 14.92 -3.37 0.42
CA GLU A 118 13.85 -4.00 -0.35
C GLU A 118 14.00 -5.52 -0.34
N PHE A 119 12.86 -6.19 -0.16
CA PHE A 119 12.70 -7.63 -0.38
C PHE A 119 11.72 -7.86 -1.51
N TYR A 120 12.07 -8.73 -2.45
CA TYR A 120 11.26 -8.95 -3.64
C TYR A 120 11.25 -10.40 -4.10
N ALA A 121 10.25 -10.76 -4.89
CA ALA A 121 10.16 -12.02 -5.61
C ALA A 121 9.42 -11.77 -6.93
N ARG A 122 9.84 -12.42 -8.01
CA ARG A 122 9.25 -12.26 -9.35
C ARG A 122 8.39 -13.44 -9.72
N GLU A 123 7.43 -13.21 -10.62
CA GLU A 123 6.56 -14.25 -11.19
C GLU A 123 5.85 -15.08 -10.10
N VAL A 124 5.43 -14.41 -9.02
CA VAL A 124 4.74 -15.05 -7.90
C VAL A 124 3.28 -15.29 -8.27
N PRO A 125 2.78 -16.54 -8.28
CA PRO A 125 1.37 -16.82 -8.48
C PRO A 125 0.60 -16.46 -7.20
N LEU A 126 0.23 -15.19 -7.06
CA LEU A 126 -0.40 -14.63 -5.87
C LEU A 126 -1.89 -14.36 -6.09
N GLN A 127 -2.70 -14.61 -5.08
CA GLN A 127 -4.08 -14.12 -4.96
C GLN A 127 -4.10 -12.95 -3.96
N PRO A 128 -4.12 -11.67 -4.42
CA PRO A 128 -3.92 -10.51 -3.54
C PRO A 128 -4.89 -10.43 -2.36
N LEU A 129 -6.17 -10.71 -2.58
CA LEU A 129 -7.18 -10.68 -1.52
C LEU A 129 -6.93 -11.74 -0.44
N ALA A 130 -6.48 -12.94 -0.82
CA ALA A 130 -6.15 -14.01 0.12
C ALA A 130 -4.95 -13.63 0.99
N VAL A 131 -3.93 -13.01 0.39
CA VAL A 131 -2.76 -12.49 1.12
C VAL A 131 -3.15 -11.40 2.08
N TYR A 132 -4.00 -10.45 1.64
CA TYR A 132 -4.50 -9.41 2.52
C TYR A 132 -5.26 -9.99 3.72
N ARG A 133 -6.21 -10.93 3.50
CA ARG A 133 -6.94 -11.60 4.59
C ARG A 133 -5.98 -12.25 5.60
N SER A 134 -5.02 -13.05 5.11
CA SER A 134 -4.03 -13.69 5.99
C SER A 134 -3.12 -12.68 6.72
N LEU A 135 -2.74 -11.59 6.07
CA LEU A 135 -1.92 -10.55 6.69
C LEU A 135 -2.70 -9.79 7.77
N SER A 136 -3.96 -9.44 7.51
CA SER A 136 -4.83 -8.75 8.46
C SER A 136 -5.17 -9.60 9.68
N GLU A 137 -5.32 -10.91 9.52
CA GLU A 137 -5.48 -11.85 10.64
C GLU A 137 -4.22 -11.92 11.50
N LEU A 138 -3.03 -11.94 10.87
CA LEU A 138 -1.75 -12.00 11.57
C LEU A 138 -1.37 -10.67 12.24
N SER A 139 -1.73 -9.54 11.61
CA SER A 139 -1.38 -8.19 12.05
C SER A 139 -2.59 -7.25 11.91
N PRO A 140 -3.52 -7.27 12.89
CA PRO A 140 -4.77 -6.51 12.85
C PRO A 140 -4.53 -5.03 13.17
N ASN A 141 -3.85 -4.32 12.26
CA ASN A 141 -3.45 -2.94 12.45
C ASN A 141 -4.54 -1.94 11.98
N PRO A 142 -4.68 -0.80 12.67
CA PRO A 142 -5.78 0.15 12.46
C PRO A 142 -5.75 0.91 11.13
N PHE A 143 -4.60 0.95 10.44
CA PHE A 143 -4.45 1.60 9.13
C PHE A 143 -4.06 0.58 8.05
N SER A 144 -4.57 -0.65 8.18
CA SER A 144 -4.47 -1.66 7.14
C SER A 144 -5.29 -1.27 5.90
N ALA A 145 -4.82 -1.67 4.72
CA ALA A 145 -5.46 -1.36 3.46
C ALA A 145 -5.25 -2.47 2.44
N TYR A 146 -6.32 -2.79 1.71
CA TYR A 146 -6.27 -3.49 0.44
C TYR A 146 -6.62 -2.50 -0.66
N TYR A 147 -5.67 -2.22 -1.53
CA TYR A 147 -5.82 -1.22 -2.57
C TYR A 147 -5.45 -1.81 -3.93
N ARG A 148 -6.37 -1.68 -4.89
CA ARG A 148 -6.19 -2.15 -6.26
C ARG A 148 -6.31 -0.95 -7.20
N ASN A 149 -5.28 -0.75 -8.00
CA ASN A 149 -5.28 0.16 -9.14
C ASN A 149 -5.05 -0.66 -10.40
N GLU A 150 -6.11 -0.92 -11.16
CA GLU A 150 -6.11 -1.81 -12.33
C GLU A 150 -5.51 -3.21 -12.02
N ALA A 151 -4.30 -3.47 -12.54
CA ALA A 151 -3.55 -4.72 -12.35
C ALA A 151 -2.50 -4.63 -11.22
N LYS A 152 -2.35 -3.48 -10.58
CA LYS A 152 -1.41 -3.24 -9.48
C LYS A 152 -2.15 -3.30 -8.15
N TYR A 153 -1.51 -3.89 -7.16
CA TYR A 153 -2.09 -4.11 -5.83
C TYR A 153 -1.13 -3.61 -4.76
N LEU A 154 -1.68 -2.95 -3.75
CA LEU A 154 -1.01 -2.57 -2.52
C LEU A 154 -1.74 -3.26 -1.36
N ILE A 155 -0.97 -4.01 -0.57
CA ILE A 155 -1.45 -4.72 0.60
C ILE A 155 -0.66 -4.18 1.78
N CYS A 156 -1.37 -3.59 2.75
CA CYS A 156 -0.75 -2.88 3.87
C CYS A 156 -1.36 -3.34 5.20
N ALA A 157 -0.49 -3.51 6.18
CA ALA A 157 -0.86 -3.64 7.58
C ALA A 157 -0.13 -2.57 8.40
N SER A 158 -0.34 -1.29 8.08
CA SER A 158 0.32 -0.18 8.80
C SER A 158 -0.33 0.04 10.17
N PRO A 159 0.46 0.09 11.26
CA PRO A 159 -0.02 0.57 12.55
C PRO A 159 0.02 2.10 12.69
N GLU A 160 0.62 2.81 11.73
CA GLU A 160 0.91 4.24 11.85
C GLU A 160 -0.01 5.10 10.99
N ARG A 161 -0.49 6.19 11.60
CA ARG A 161 -1.17 7.29 10.90
C ARG A 161 -0.14 8.33 10.52
N TYR A 162 -0.18 8.79 9.26
CA TYR A 162 0.75 9.81 8.79
C TYR A 162 0.39 11.24 9.26
N LEU A 163 -0.84 11.68 9.04
CA LEU A 163 -1.35 13.02 9.38
C LEU A 163 -2.73 12.96 10.04
#